data_AF-A0A126QX58-F1
#
_entry.id   AF-A0A126QX58-F1
#
_cell.length_a   1.000
_cell.length_b   1.000
_cell.length_c   1.000
_cell.angle_alpha   90.00
_cell.angle_beta   90.00
_cell.angle_gamma   90.00
#
_symmetry.space_group_name_H-M   'P 1'
#
loop_
_entity.id
_entity.type
_entity.pdbx_description
1 polymer ?
#
loop_
_entity_poly.entity_id
_entity_poly.type
_entity_poly.pdbx_seq_one_letter_code
_entity_poly.pdbx_strand_id
1 'polypeptide(L)' 'MADEENHIDIENNEEKIEVCYTCGKEFDMNSDEGAHYHYGKYPMCGYCTNFFGFYNEEMMGKK' A
#
# COMPACT_ATOMS: atom_id res chain seq x y z
N MET A 1 -2.11 -44.47 6.70
CA MET A 1 -2.10 -43.65 7.93
C MET A 1 -0.78 -42.91 7.92
N ALA A 2 -0.66 -41.61 7.71
CA ALA A 2 -1.61 -40.52 7.51
C ALA A 2 -1.05 -39.62 6.39
N ASP A 3 -1.95 -39.01 5.62
CA ASP A 3 -1.62 -38.11 4.50
C ASP A 3 -1.12 -36.78 5.08
N GLU A 4 0.06 -36.32 4.65
CA GLU A 4 0.64 -35.03 5.04
C GLU A 4 -0.25 -33.91 4.49
N GLU A 5 -1.04 -33.30 5.37
CA GLU A 5 -1.87 -32.14 5.04
C GLU A 5 -0.97 -30.98 4.62
N ASN A 6 -0.96 -30.74 3.31
CA ASN A 6 -0.32 -29.62 2.65
C ASN A 6 -0.97 -28.32 3.16
N HIS A 7 -0.37 -27.70 4.17
CA HIS A 7 -0.73 -26.36 4.63
C HIS A 7 -0.31 -25.38 3.52
N ILE A 8 -1.19 -25.18 2.55
CA ILE A 8 -1.09 -24.06 1.62
C ILE A 8 -1.54 -22.86 2.45
N ASP A 9 -0.59 -22.16 3.06
CA ASP A 9 -0.80 -20.80 3.53
C ASP A 9 -1.15 -19.97 2.30
N ILE A 10 -2.44 -19.92 1.98
CA ILE A 10 -3.00 -18.93 1.08
C ILE A 10 -2.95 -17.63 1.89
N GLU A 11 -1.75 -17.04 1.99
CA GLU A 11 -1.60 -15.62 2.26
C GLU A 11 -2.48 -14.96 1.21
N ASN A 12 -3.66 -14.54 1.67
CA ASN A 12 -4.66 -13.87 0.86
C ASN A 12 -4.02 -12.55 0.44
N ASN A 13 -3.27 -12.59 -0.66
CA ASN A 13 -2.84 -11.44 -1.42
C ASN A 13 -4.08 -10.92 -2.17
N GLU A 14 -5.10 -10.57 -1.38
CA GLU A 14 -6.29 -9.91 -1.89
C GLU A 14 -5.82 -8.57 -2.43
N GLU A 15 -5.88 -8.44 -3.76
CA GLU A 15 -5.62 -7.20 -4.45
C GLU A 15 -6.53 -6.13 -3.86
N LYS A 16 -5.94 -5.06 -3.32
CA LYS A 16 -6.69 -3.98 -2.70
C LYS A 16 -6.69 -2.77 -3.62
N ILE A 17 -7.53 -2.84 -4.65
CA ILE A 17 -7.61 -1.80 -5.67
C ILE A 17 -8.35 -0.57 -5.12
N GLU A 18 -7.66 0.57 -5.13
CA GLU A 18 -8.13 1.87 -4.68
C GLU A 18 -7.90 2.94 -5.76
N VAL A 19 -8.63 4.04 -5.71
CA VAL A 19 -8.46 5.16 -6.65
C VAL A 19 -7.69 6.29 -5.96
N CYS A 20 -6.52 6.65 -6.50
CA CYS A 20 -5.70 7.71 -5.92
C CYS A 20 -6.46 9.04 -5.86
N TYR A 21 -6.57 9.60 -4.66
CA TYR A 21 -7.25 10.86 -4.42
C TYR A 21 -6.65 12.02 -5.20
N THR A 22 -5.33 11.99 -5.44
CA THR A 22 -4.59 13.10 -6.05
C THR A 22 -4.58 13.04 -7.57
N CYS A 23 -4.38 11.86 -8.18
CA CYS A 23 -4.27 11.71 -9.63
C CYS A 23 -5.43 10.95 -10.29
N GLY A 24 -6.33 10.35 -9.51
CA GLY A 24 -7.48 9.60 -10.01
C GLY A 24 -7.13 8.24 -10.64
N LYS A 25 -5.87 7.78 -10.52
CA LYS A 25 -5.44 6.49 -11.06
C LYS A 25 -5.80 5.35 -10.10
N GLU A 26 -6.31 4.24 -10.64
CA GLU A 26 -6.44 2.98 -9.92
C GLU A 26 -5.06 2.38 -9.60
N PHE A 27 -4.90 1.89 -8.38
CA PHE A 27 -3.67 1.24 -7.93
C PHE A 27 -4.00 0.17 -6.89
N ASP A 28 -3.16 -0.84 -6.78
CA ASP A 28 -3.26 -1.83 -5.71
C ASP A 28 -2.50 -1.33 -4.48
N MET A 29 -3.21 -1.13 -3.39
CA MET A 29 -2.65 -0.65 -2.14
C MET A 29 -1.69 -1.65 -1.48
N ASN A 30 -1.84 -2.94 -1.74
CA ASN A 30 -0.97 -3.96 -1.18
C ASN A 30 0.28 -4.17 -2.04
N SER A 31 0.21 -3.92 -3.35
CA SER A 31 1.33 -4.10 -4.28
C SER A 31 2.11 -2.81 -4.62
N ASP A 32 1.53 -1.62 -4.47
CA ASP A 32 2.16 -0.34 -4.83
C ASP A 32 3.02 0.19 -3.66
N GLU A 33 4.34 0.05 -3.78
CA GLU A 33 5.30 0.48 -2.76
C GLU A 33 5.22 2.00 -2.51
N GLY A 34 4.82 2.40 -1.30
CA GLY A 34 4.60 3.80 -0.91
C GLY A 34 3.15 4.27 -1.02
N ALA A 35 2.25 3.39 -1.46
CA ALA A 35 0.83 3.63 -1.32
C ALA A 35 0.41 3.64 0.15
N HIS A 36 -0.40 4.63 0.53
CA HIS A 36 -0.94 4.74 1.87
C HIS A 36 -2.21 5.60 1.88
N TYR A 37 -2.95 5.56 2.98
CA TYR A 37 -4.05 6.50 3.19
C TYR A 37 -3.57 7.76 3.90
N HIS A 38 -3.64 8.90 3.23
CA HIS A 38 -3.48 10.19 3.87
C HIS A 38 -4.65 10.45 4.83
N TYR A 39 -4.34 10.83 6.08
CA TYR A 39 -5.30 10.94 7.20
C TYR A 39 -6.17 9.69 7.44
N GLY A 40 -5.73 8.50 6.97
CA GLY A 40 -6.51 7.27 7.08
C GLY A 40 -7.79 7.23 6.23
N LYS A 41 -7.97 8.16 5.29
CA LYS A 41 -9.19 8.27 4.47
C LYS A 41 -8.93 8.48 2.98
N TYR A 42 -7.80 9.08 2.61
CA TYR A 42 -7.52 9.47 1.23
C TYR A 42 -6.44 8.56 0.64
N PRO A 43 -6.80 7.54 -0.15
CA PRO A 43 -5.83 6.65 -0.77
C PRO A 43 -4.91 7.45 -1.70
N MET A 44 -3.60 7.30 -1.53
CA MET A 44 -2.58 7.87 -2.42
C MET A 44 -1.70 6.74 -2.96
N CYS A 45 -1.48 6.72 -4.28
CA CYS A 45 -0.53 5.80 -4.90
C CYS A 45 0.91 6.21 -4.60
N GLY A 46 1.86 5.27 -4.68
CA GLY A 46 3.27 5.52 -4.39
C GLY A 46 3.88 6.63 -5.23
N TYR A 47 3.48 6.74 -6.51
CA TYR A 47 3.90 7.86 -7.37
C TYR A 47 3.50 9.22 -6.80
N CYS A 48 2.25 9.39 -6.40
CA CYS A 48 1.77 10.66 -5.84
C CYS A 48 2.36 10.91 -4.45
N THR A 49 2.49 9.88 -3.62
CA THR A 49 3.17 9.99 -2.32
C THR A 49 4.59 10.53 -2.48
N ASN A 50 5.35 9.94 -3.40
CA ASN A 50 6.74 10.34 -3.65
C ASN A 50 6.83 11.74 -4.30
N PHE A 51 5.94 12.03 -5.25
CA PHE A 51 5.94 13.30 -5.97
C PHE A 51 5.53 14.48 -5.07
N PHE A 52 4.50 14.31 -4.27
CA PHE A 52 3.97 15.38 -3.41
C PHE A 52 4.64 15.41 -2.03
N GLY A 53 5.49 14.43 -1.70
CA GLY A 53 6.36 14.49 -0.52
C GLY A 53 5.60 14.67 0.79
N PHE A 54 4.40 14.11 0.89
CA PHE A 54 3.60 14.16 2.12
C PHE A 54 4.23 13.24 3.17
N TYR A 55 5.34 13.64 3.79
CA TYR A 55 6.01 12.96 4.90
C TYR A 55 6.92 11.79 4.49
N ASN A 56 8.04 12.09 3.82
CA ASN A 56 9.24 11.33 4.17
C ASN A 56 9.65 11.77 5.58
N GLU A 57 9.68 10.85 6.54
CA GLU A 57 10.23 11.06 7.88
C GLU A 57 11.66 11.64 7.85
N GLU A 58 12.37 11.51 6.73
CA GLU A 58 13.69 12.12 6.51
C GLU A 58 13.65 13.66 6.34
N MET A 59 12.54 14.27 5.93
CA MET A 59 12.40 15.74 5.89
C MET A 59 11.90 16.34 7.21
N MET A 60 11.35 15.50 8.10
CA MET A 60 11.06 15.85 9.49
C MET A 60 12.34 15.69 10.29
N GLY A 61 13.28 16.63 10.12
CA GLY A 61 14.60 16.61 10.73
C GLY A 61 14.63 15.92 12.09
N LYS A 62 15.26 14.74 12.13
CA LYS A 62 15.60 14.05 13.38
C LYS A 62 16.32 15.07 14.26
N LYS A 63 15.67 15.41 15.37
CA LYS A 63 16.28 16.15 16.48
C LYS A 63 17.01 15.18 17.40
#